data_AF-A0A941EPP2-F1
#
_entry.id   AF-A0A941EPP2-F1
#
_cell.length_a   1.000
_cell.length_b   1.000
_cell.length_c   1.000
_cell.angle_alpha   90.00
_cell.angle_beta   90.00
_cell.angle_gamma   90.00
#
_symmetry.space_group_name_H-M   'P 1'
#
loop_
_entity.id
_entity.type
_entity.pdbx_description
1 polymer ?
#
loop_
_entity_poly.entity_id
_entity_poly.type
_entity_poly.pdbx_seq_one_letter_code
_entity_poly.pdbx_strand_id
1 'polypeptide(L)'
;MDGRRIQGSLLAGGAQKVVHGVCNRTGSPLEGSILVAPTLEACMYDAIVASRAVVCSSGGHTGHMQSICRGRGIPVLRIDHRELAHLAGEVTLHLDSESIVIGSAPGARAESQEADRVALDDLGAACAVIADLRDIDTINACGPDAKRVESFFIREEFLCLAAGLSPLDAFGGGPTDVKDYGRAVADRLCRFVDALLPGQRIVLRMLDLRSDHAASVTERAPVAAEPNPEMGLHGARWLLGSDAYRDALHAMLGQLRHQLGDGFGRVHLSVPFLTDAAEFTQVKDHIQLPEEVPLAAFVETPAAVHATQALCAAGASELFVGTKDLAQFYLAADRNNHLVAESYQTRHPAVLDAIRKVVAAARAAGTPVRVFALLADLAHYLDRLPSPDGYMMCTAELQRMILQPRP
;
A
#
# COMPACT_ATOMS: atom_id res chain seq x y z
N MET A 1 -33.40 -16.05 19.30
CA MET A 1 -32.85 -17.00 18.32
C MET A 1 -31.39 -16.63 18.18
N ASP A 2 -30.47 -17.48 18.64
CA ASP A 2 -29.05 -17.23 18.44
C ASP A 2 -28.75 -17.32 16.94
N GLY A 3 -28.33 -16.21 16.34
CA GLY A 3 -27.91 -16.18 14.94
C GLY A 3 -26.75 -17.15 14.71
N ARG A 4 -26.72 -17.81 13.54
CA ARG A 4 -25.61 -18.70 13.15
C ARG A 4 -24.31 -17.91 13.22
N ARG A 5 -23.35 -18.42 14.02
CA ARG A 5 -22.02 -17.85 14.17
C ARG A 5 -21.01 -18.57 13.28
N ILE A 6 -20.24 -17.81 12.53
CA ILE A 6 -19.21 -18.27 11.60
C ILE A 6 -17.86 -17.75 12.10
N GLN A 7 -16.89 -18.65 12.24
CA GLN A 7 -15.52 -18.29 12.61
C GLN A 7 -14.73 -17.85 11.38
N GLY A 8 -13.80 -16.91 11.59
CA GLY A 8 -12.94 -16.37 10.55
C GLY A 8 -11.54 -16.05 11.05
N SER A 9 -10.81 -15.31 10.21
CA SER A 9 -9.48 -14.77 10.50
C SER A 9 -9.45 -13.29 10.15
N LEU A 10 -9.04 -12.43 11.07
CA LEU A 10 -8.98 -10.98 10.83
C LEU A 10 -7.74 -10.60 10.00
N LEU A 11 -7.94 -10.24 8.73
CA LEU A 11 -6.85 -9.85 7.83
C LEU A 11 -6.48 -8.36 7.96
N ALA A 12 -7.46 -7.50 8.21
CA ALA A 12 -7.29 -6.07 8.46
C ALA A 12 -8.31 -5.60 9.50
N GLY A 13 -7.86 -4.82 10.49
CA GLY A 13 -8.71 -4.33 11.58
C GLY A 13 -9.32 -2.96 11.31
N GLY A 14 -10.50 -2.71 11.87
CA GLY A 14 -11.21 -1.42 11.82
C GLY A 14 -11.14 -0.66 13.14
N ALA A 15 -11.63 0.59 13.15
CA ALA A 15 -11.76 1.38 14.39
C ALA A 15 -12.90 0.85 15.30
N GLN A 16 -13.93 0.25 14.69
CA GLN A 16 -15.07 -0.33 15.39
C GLN A 16 -14.79 -1.80 15.70
N LYS A 17 -15.03 -2.24 16.94
CA LYS A 17 -14.93 -3.65 17.34
C LYS A 17 -16.04 -4.53 16.77
N VAL A 18 -17.19 -3.92 16.51
CA VAL A 18 -18.37 -4.58 15.95
C VAL A 18 -18.84 -3.76 14.76
N VAL A 19 -19.05 -4.43 13.63
CA VAL A 19 -19.56 -3.82 12.40
C VAL A 19 -20.80 -4.55 11.95
N HIS A 20 -21.89 -3.81 11.76
CA HIS A 20 -23.17 -4.33 11.27
C HIS A 20 -23.48 -3.77 9.88
N GLY A 21 -24.07 -4.59 9.02
CA GLY A 21 -24.56 -4.17 7.71
C GLY A 21 -25.15 -5.30 6.88
N VAL A 22 -25.71 -4.94 5.73
CA VAL A 22 -26.28 -5.90 4.76
C VAL A 22 -25.19 -6.43 3.84
N CYS A 23 -25.19 -7.73 3.57
CA CYS A 23 -24.28 -8.37 2.62
C CYS A 23 -24.49 -7.82 1.19
N ASN A 24 -23.42 -7.30 0.61
CA ASN A 24 -23.33 -6.92 -0.78
C ASN A 24 -22.49 -7.95 -1.53
N ARG A 25 -23.08 -8.63 -2.52
CA ARG A 25 -22.41 -9.63 -3.38
C ARG A 25 -22.32 -9.20 -4.84
N THR A 26 -22.74 -7.98 -5.17
CA THR A 26 -22.87 -7.53 -6.56
C THR A 26 -21.51 -7.16 -7.17
N GLY A 27 -20.51 -6.89 -6.32
CA GLY A 27 -19.23 -6.29 -6.75
C GLY A 27 -19.35 -4.82 -7.13
N SER A 28 -20.54 -4.21 -7.01
CA SER A 28 -20.80 -2.79 -7.25
C SER A 28 -20.87 -2.01 -5.93
N PRO A 29 -20.58 -0.70 -5.93
CA PRO A 29 -20.66 0.14 -4.73
C PRO A 29 -22.06 0.14 -4.11
N LEU A 30 -22.11 -0.18 -2.81
CA LEU A 30 -23.30 -0.06 -1.98
C LEU A 30 -22.88 0.50 -0.62
N GLU A 31 -23.21 1.76 -0.37
CA GLU A 31 -22.84 2.45 0.87
C GLU A 31 -23.40 1.75 2.10
N GLY A 32 -22.58 1.65 3.15
CA GLY A 32 -23.02 1.07 4.42
C GLY A 32 -23.07 -0.46 4.44
N SER A 33 -22.74 -1.12 3.34
CA SER A 33 -22.84 -2.58 3.20
C SER A 33 -21.60 -3.34 3.72
N ILE A 34 -21.73 -4.66 3.77
CA ILE A 34 -20.63 -5.60 4.00
C ILE A 34 -20.34 -6.28 2.67
N LEU A 35 -19.23 -5.95 2.01
CA LEU A 35 -18.85 -6.59 0.75
C LEU A 35 -18.49 -8.06 1.02
N VAL A 36 -19.10 -8.98 0.28
CA VAL A 36 -18.82 -10.41 0.37
C VAL A 36 -18.37 -10.93 -1.00
N ALA A 37 -17.10 -11.30 -1.11
CA ALA A 37 -16.49 -11.76 -2.35
C ALA A 37 -15.45 -12.86 -2.09
N PRO A 38 -15.31 -13.89 -2.95
CA PRO A 38 -14.31 -14.95 -2.72
C PRO A 38 -12.88 -14.40 -2.59
N THR A 39 -12.50 -13.54 -3.53
CA THR A 39 -11.22 -12.85 -3.60
C THR A 39 -11.48 -11.35 -3.79
N LEU A 40 -10.58 -10.50 -3.27
CA LEU A 40 -10.63 -9.06 -3.51
C LEU A 40 -9.78 -8.71 -4.72
N GLU A 41 -10.43 -8.15 -5.73
CA GLU A 41 -9.83 -7.77 -7.00
C GLU A 41 -9.86 -6.26 -7.18
N ALA A 42 -8.99 -5.74 -8.05
CA ALA A 42 -8.85 -4.30 -8.25
C ALA A 42 -10.09 -3.66 -8.89
N CYS A 43 -10.79 -4.39 -9.77
CA CYS A 43 -12.07 -3.98 -10.33
C CYS A 43 -13.16 -3.74 -9.26
N MET A 44 -12.99 -4.26 -8.04
CA MET A 44 -13.91 -4.07 -6.92
C MET A 44 -13.57 -2.82 -6.08
N TYR A 45 -12.66 -1.95 -6.53
CA TYR A 45 -12.22 -0.78 -5.77
C TYR A 45 -13.40 0.05 -5.23
N ASP A 46 -14.32 0.46 -6.09
CA ASP A 46 -15.46 1.30 -5.69
C ASP A 46 -16.37 0.58 -4.69
N ALA A 47 -16.55 -0.74 -4.85
CA ALA A 47 -17.31 -1.55 -3.90
C ALA A 47 -16.62 -1.64 -2.54
N ILE A 48 -15.31 -1.80 -2.51
CA ILE A 48 -14.52 -1.86 -1.28
C ILE A 48 -14.63 -0.54 -0.52
N VAL A 49 -14.41 0.60 -1.19
CA VAL A 49 -14.39 1.92 -0.52
C VAL A 49 -15.75 2.38 0.00
N ALA A 50 -16.85 1.92 -0.64
CA ALA A 50 -18.21 2.17 -0.19
C ALA A 50 -18.62 1.30 1.02
N SER A 51 -17.88 0.23 1.29
CA SER A 51 -18.24 -0.78 2.28
C SER A 51 -17.78 -0.43 3.70
N ARG A 52 -18.56 -0.87 4.70
CA ARG A 52 -18.19 -0.76 6.12
C ARG A 52 -17.22 -1.84 6.56
N ALA A 53 -17.27 -2.99 5.89
CA ALA A 53 -16.37 -4.11 6.09
C ALA A 53 -16.38 -5.01 4.85
N VAL A 54 -15.41 -5.91 4.79
CA VAL A 54 -15.26 -6.89 3.72
C VAL A 54 -15.16 -8.29 4.33
N VAL A 55 -15.82 -9.25 3.71
CA VAL A 55 -15.69 -10.67 4.02
C VAL A 55 -15.26 -11.42 2.77
N CYS A 56 -14.19 -12.21 2.89
CA CYS A 56 -13.66 -13.00 1.78
C CYS A 56 -13.32 -14.42 2.18
N SER A 57 -13.02 -15.28 1.20
CA SER A 57 -12.56 -16.65 1.46
C SER A 57 -11.09 -16.88 1.12
N SER A 58 -10.48 -15.98 0.35
CA SER A 58 -9.07 -15.99 -0.02
C SER A 58 -8.36 -14.68 0.36
N GLY A 59 -7.05 -14.63 0.14
CA GLY A 59 -6.20 -13.50 0.50
C GLY A 59 -5.53 -13.64 1.87
N GLY A 60 -4.60 -12.72 2.14
CA GLY A 60 -3.84 -12.69 3.38
C GLY A 60 -3.64 -11.27 3.90
N HIS A 61 -2.98 -11.17 5.06
CA HIS A 61 -2.85 -9.92 5.80
C HIS A 61 -2.26 -8.79 4.95
N THR A 62 -1.23 -9.07 4.14
CA THR A 62 -0.50 -8.02 3.42
C THR A 62 -0.86 -7.91 1.94
N GLY A 63 -1.94 -8.56 1.50
CA GLY A 63 -2.41 -8.51 0.12
C GLY A 63 -2.71 -7.10 -0.38
N HIS A 64 -2.71 -6.91 -1.70
CA HIS A 64 -2.78 -5.59 -2.32
C HIS A 64 -4.10 -4.86 -1.98
N MET A 65 -5.24 -5.53 -2.15
CA MET A 65 -6.55 -4.97 -1.81
C MET A 65 -6.79 -4.88 -0.30
N GLN A 66 -6.25 -5.83 0.48
CA GLN A 66 -6.26 -5.77 1.95
C GLN A 66 -5.47 -4.56 2.47
N SER A 67 -4.44 -4.12 1.73
CA SER A 67 -3.70 -2.90 2.04
C SER A 67 -4.55 -1.64 1.83
N ILE A 68 -5.41 -1.60 0.81
CA ILE A 68 -6.39 -0.51 0.63
C ILE A 68 -7.37 -0.51 1.81
N CYS A 69 -7.93 -1.66 2.14
CA CYS A 69 -8.88 -1.80 3.24
C CYS A 69 -8.25 -1.32 4.56
N ARG A 70 -7.03 -1.76 4.86
CA ARG A 70 -6.27 -1.31 6.04
C ARG A 70 -6.00 0.19 6.02
N GLY A 71 -5.56 0.75 4.89
CA GLY A 71 -5.35 2.19 4.72
C GLY A 71 -6.59 2.99 5.13
N ARG A 72 -7.76 2.54 4.68
CA ARG A 72 -9.06 3.17 4.96
C ARG A 72 -9.74 2.75 6.26
N GLY A 73 -9.11 1.89 7.06
CA GLY A 73 -9.70 1.37 8.29
C GLY A 73 -10.93 0.49 8.09
N ILE A 74 -11.10 -0.08 6.89
CA ILE A 74 -12.17 -1.01 6.53
C ILE A 74 -11.71 -2.41 6.98
N PRO A 75 -12.40 -3.04 7.94
CA PRO A 75 -12.02 -4.37 8.40
C PRO A 75 -12.28 -5.43 7.34
N VAL A 76 -11.39 -6.43 7.29
CA VAL A 76 -11.46 -7.56 6.37
C VAL A 76 -11.42 -8.85 7.19
N LEU A 77 -12.47 -9.65 7.11
CA LEU A 77 -12.54 -10.98 7.73
C LEU A 77 -12.49 -12.08 6.66
N ARG A 78 -11.56 -13.02 6.80
CA ARG A 78 -11.53 -14.22 5.95
C ARG A 78 -12.29 -15.35 6.62
N ILE A 79 -13.16 -16.05 5.89
CA ILE A 79 -13.88 -17.23 6.37
C ILE A 79 -13.69 -18.41 5.42
N ASP A 80 -14.11 -19.61 5.82
CA ASP A 80 -14.11 -20.77 4.94
C ASP A 80 -14.98 -20.50 3.68
N HIS A 81 -14.50 -20.93 2.51
CA HIS A 81 -15.21 -20.73 1.23
C HIS A 81 -16.63 -21.30 1.26
N ARG A 82 -16.88 -22.41 1.97
CA ARG A 82 -18.20 -23.03 2.10
C ARG A 82 -19.15 -22.16 2.90
N GLU A 83 -18.64 -21.47 3.92
CA GLU A 83 -19.40 -20.53 4.75
C GLU A 83 -19.74 -19.24 4.00
N LEU A 84 -18.89 -18.82 3.06
CA LEU A 84 -19.10 -17.61 2.26
C LEU A 84 -20.41 -17.63 1.46
N ALA A 85 -20.86 -18.80 1.01
CA ALA A 85 -22.13 -18.95 0.28
C ALA A 85 -23.37 -18.72 1.18
N HIS A 86 -23.21 -18.85 2.50
CA HIS A 86 -24.29 -18.70 3.47
C HIS A 86 -24.45 -17.26 3.98
N LEU A 87 -23.52 -16.36 3.65
CA LEU A 87 -23.63 -14.95 4.00
C LEU A 87 -24.59 -14.23 3.05
N ALA A 88 -25.77 -13.92 3.59
CA ALA A 88 -26.83 -13.15 2.94
C ALA A 88 -27.63 -12.35 3.98
N GLY A 89 -28.28 -11.27 3.54
CA GLY A 89 -29.06 -10.41 4.42
C GLY A 89 -28.19 -9.59 5.36
N GLU A 90 -28.72 -9.27 6.54
CA GLU A 90 -27.97 -8.56 7.59
C GLU A 90 -26.96 -9.48 8.27
N VAL A 91 -25.77 -8.96 8.54
CA VAL A 91 -24.73 -9.64 9.30
C VAL A 91 -24.05 -8.69 10.29
N THR A 92 -23.52 -9.28 11.36
CA THR A 92 -22.76 -8.56 12.39
C THR A 92 -21.38 -9.20 12.53
N LEU A 93 -20.32 -8.43 12.26
CA LEU A 93 -18.93 -8.84 12.39
C LEU A 93 -18.43 -8.43 13.78
N HIS A 94 -17.87 -9.39 14.50
CA HIS A 94 -17.17 -9.19 15.77
C HIS A 94 -15.68 -9.37 15.52
N LEU A 95 -14.93 -8.26 15.47
CA LEU A 95 -13.52 -8.28 15.08
C LEU A 95 -12.61 -8.86 16.17
N ASP A 96 -12.90 -8.59 17.44
CA ASP A 96 -12.11 -9.08 18.59
C ASP A 96 -12.15 -10.61 18.70
N SER A 97 -13.29 -11.21 18.37
CA SER A 97 -13.49 -12.66 18.42
C SER A 97 -13.44 -13.31 17.03
N GLU A 98 -13.00 -12.55 16.02
CA GLU A 98 -12.85 -12.96 14.63
C GLU A 98 -14.03 -13.78 14.09
N SER A 99 -15.27 -13.30 14.31
CA SER A 99 -16.48 -14.07 13.97
C SER A 99 -17.60 -13.23 13.38
N ILE A 100 -18.46 -13.87 12.58
CA ILE A 100 -19.63 -13.26 11.93
C ILE A 100 -20.88 -13.91 12.50
N VAL A 101 -21.90 -13.11 12.82
CA VAL A 101 -23.24 -13.59 13.16
C VAL A 101 -24.22 -13.17 12.07
N ILE A 102 -25.00 -14.12 11.54
CA ILE A 102 -26.06 -13.83 10.58
C ILE A 102 -27.28 -13.27 11.32
N GLY A 103 -27.74 -12.09 10.89
CA GLY A 103 -28.80 -11.29 11.51
C GLY A 103 -28.29 -10.20 12.47
N SER A 104 -29.24 -9.63 13.21
CA SER A 104 -28.97 -8.66 14.27
C SER A 104 -28.74 -9.37 15.60
N ALA A 105 -27.53 -9.27 16.17
CA ALA A 105 -27.19 -9.89 17.46
C ALA A 105 -26.96 -8.82 18.55
N PRO A 106 -27.40 -9.05 19.81
CA PRO A 106 -27.08 -8.18 20.93
C PRO A 106 -25.58 -8.20 21.24
N GLY A 107 -25.04 -7.05 21.64
CA GLY A 107 -23.61 -6.79 21.78
C GLY A 107 -22.84 -7.83 22.60
N ALA A 108 -21.71 -8.29 22.05
CA ALA A 108 -20.73 -9.08 22.76
C ALA A 108 -19.87 -8.18 23.67
N ARG A 109 -19.61 -8.64 24.89
CA ARG A 109 -18.69 -8.02 25.86
C ARG A 109 -17.26 -8.02 25.30
N ALA A 110 -16.61 -6.88 25.49
CA ALA A 110 -15.22 -6.65 25.13
C ALA A 110 -14.28 -7.35 26.12
N GLU A 111 -13.41 -8.22 25.60
CA GLU A 111 -12.14 -8.53 26.25
C GLU A 111 -11.06 -7.72 25.53
N SER A 112 -10.34 -6.90 26.30
CA SER A 112 -9.24 -6.07 25.81
C SER A 112 -7.96 -6.90 25.80
N GLN A 113 -7.44 -7.21 24.61
CA GLN A 113 -6.03 -7.52 24.48
C GLN A 113 -5.26 -6.19 24.55
N GLU A 114 -4.44 -6.04 25.58
CA GLU A 114 -3.43 -4.99 25.65
C GLU A 114 -2.42 -5.22 24.54
N ALA A 115 -2.56 -4.49 23.44
CA ALA A 115 -1.48 -4.35 22.47
C ALA A 115 -0.35 -3.56 23.13
N ASP A 116 0.90 -4.00 22.91
CA ASP A 116 2.10 -3.24 23.26
C ASP A 116 1.93 -1.79 22.80
N ARG A 117 1.94 -0.85 23.75
CA ARG A 117 1.74 0.56 23.48
C ARG A 117 3.02 1.15 22.91
N VAL A 118 3.13 1.20 21.59
CA VAL A 118 4.21 1.90 20.90
C VAL A 118 3.86 3.38 20.78
N ALA A 119 4.76 4.26 21.22
CA ALA A 119 4.53 5.70 21.14
C ALA A 119 4.83 6.23 19.73
N LEU A 120 4.17 7.32 19.36
CA LEU A 120 4.44 8.02 18.09
C LEU A 120 5.90 8.52 18.01
N ASP A 121 6.51 8.82 19.15
CA ASP A 121 7.91 9.27 19.24
C ASP A 121 8.92 8.20 18.78
N ASP A 122 8.53 6.91 18.80
CA ASP A 122 9.39 5.81 18.39
C ASP A 122 9.46 5.63 16.87
N LEU A 123 8.60 6.31 16.10
CA LEU A 123 8.54 6.16 14.64
C LEU A 123 9.64 6.91 13.88
N GLY A 124 10.39 7.80 14.54
CA GLY A 124 11.24 8.77 13.85
C GLY A 124 10.42 9.64 12.89
N ALA A 125 10.93 9.86 11.68
CA ALA A 125 10.18 10.54 10.63
C ALA A 125 9.04 9.64 10.11
N ALA A 126 7.79 9.92 10.49
CA ALA A 126 6.67 9.09 10.04
C ALA A 126 6.35 9.34 8.56
N CYS A 127 6.01 8.25 7.86
CA CYS A 127 5.54 8.27 6.49
C CYS A 127 4.16 7.59 6.38
N ALA A 128 3.15 8.33 5.91
CA ALA A 128 1.81 7.78 5.73
C ALA A 128 1.68 7.12 4.35
N VAL A 129 1.37 5.84 4.29
CA VAL A 129 1.05 5.14 3.04
C VAL A 129 -0.43 5.32 2.74
N ILE A 130 -0.70 6.04 1.66
CA ILE A 130 -2.03 6.50 1.27
C ILE A 130 -2.54 5.81 0.01
N ALA A 131 -3.85 5.88 -0.21
CA ALA A 131 -4.53 5.44 -1.42
C ALA A 131 -5.21 6.61 -2.16
N ASP A 132 -5.60 7.68 -1.45
CA ASP A 132 -6.20 8.87 -2.06
C ASP A 132 -5.93 10.17 -1.27
N LEU A 133 -6.55 11.27 -1.70
CA LEU A 133 -6.48 12.58 -1.04
C LEU A 133 -7.05 12.57 0.39
N ARG A 134 -8.12 11.81 0.62
CA ARG A 134 -8.82 11.77 1.91
C ARG A 134 -7.91 11.23 3.00
N ASP A 135 -6.96 10.36 2.67
CA ASP A 135 -5.94 9.90 3.61
C ASP A 135 -5.05 11.05 4.13
N ILE A 136 -4.67 11.98 3.25
CA ILE A 136 -3.89 13.18 3.62
C ILE A 136 -4.70 14.05 4.57
N ASP A 137 -5.95 14.34 4.21
CA ASP A 137 -6.88 15.13 5.03
C ASP A 137 -7.10 14.47 6.40
N THR A 138 -7.24 13.14 6.42
CA THR A 138 -7.44 12.35 7.65
C THR A 138 -6.28 12.49 8.61
N ILE A 139 -5.04 12.40 8.11
CA ILE A 139 -3.84 12.59 8.93
C ILE A 139 -3.72 14.05 9.38
N ASN A 140 -3.90 15.00 8.47
CA ASN A 140 -3.74 16.43 8.77
C ASN A 140 -4.80 16.94 9.76
N ALA A 141 -5.97 16.29 9.83
CA ALA A 141 -6.99 16.55 10.83
C ALA A 141 -6.67 16.01 12.25
N CYS A 142 -5.59 15.23 12.43
CA CYS A 142 -5.23 14.63 13.73
C CYS A 142 -4.57 15.61 14.72
N GLY A 143 -4.64 16.92 14.46
CA GLY A 143 -4.14 17.95 15.36
C GLY A 143 -2.62 18.18 15.26
N PRO A 144 -1.98 18.73 16.30
CA PRO A 144 -0.59 19.18 16.23
C PRO A 144 0.41 18.08 15.87
N ASP A 145 0.16 16.84 16.28
CA ASP A 145 1.03 15.70 16.04
C ASP A 145 1.02 15.23 14.57
N ALA A 146 0.09 15.71 13.73
CA ALA A 146 0.10 15.47 12.28
C ALA A 146 1.37 15.97 11.59
N LYS A 147 2.03 17.00 12.15
CA LYS A 147 3.31 17.55 11.64
C LYS A 147 4.48 16.57 11.70
N ARG A 148 4.35 15.46 12.46
CA ARG A 148 5.35 14.39 12.53
C ARG A 148 5.33 13.48 11.31
N VAL A 149 4.24 13.51 10.54
CA VAL A 149 4.16 12.86 9.24
C VAL A 149 4.84 13.79 8.24
N GLU A 150 6.08 13.48 7.88
CA GLU A 150 6.90 14.28 6.97
C GLU A 150 6.66 13.93 5.50
N SER A 151 6.20 12.71 5.23
CA SER A 151 5.95 12.25 3.87
C SER A 151 4.68 11.43 3.76
N PHE A 152 3.99 11.60 2.64
CA PHE A 152 2.94 10.73 2.20
C PHE A 152 3.47 9.89 1.04
N PHE A 153 3.20 8.59 1.05
CA PHE A 153 3.66 7.66 0.04
C PHE A 153 2.44 7.09 -0.69
N ILE A 154 2.33 7.38 -1.98
CA ILE A 154 1.27 6.88 -2.85
C ILE A 154 1.87 5.97 -3.90
N ARG A 155 1.16 4.88 -4.20
CA ARG A 155 1.49 4.03 -5.35
C ARG A 155 0.69 4.47 -6.56
N GLU A 156 1.35 4.57 -7.72
CA GLU A 156 0.69 5.02 -8.94
C GLU A 156 -0.53 4.15 -9.28
N GLU A 157 -0.45 2.82 -9.10
CA GLU A 157 -1.60 1.94 -9.36
C GLU A 157 -2.84 2.33 -8.53
N PHE A 158 -2.66 2.72 -7.27
CA PHE A 158 -3.76 3.16 -6.40
C PHE A 158 -4.34 4.49 -6.84
N LEU A 159 -3.48 5.40 -7.29
CA LEU A 159 -3.91 6.65 -7.88
C LEU A 159 -4.74 6.39 -9.15
N CYS A 160 -4.30 5.46 -10.01
CA CYS A 160 -5.02 5.06 -11.21
C CYS A 160 -6.38 4.44 -10.89
N LEU A 161 -6.44 3.51 -9.93
CA LEU A 161 -7.70 2.92 -9.47
C LEU A 161 -8.67 3.97 -8.94
N ALA A 162 -8.20 4.88 -8.08
CA ALA A 162 -8.99 5.98 -7.56
C ALA A 162 -9.45 6.98 -8.64
N ALA A 163 -8.88 6.89 -9.84
CA ALA A 163 -9.14 7.75 -10.97
C ALA A 163 -9.93 7.10 -12.10
N GLY A 164 -10.17 5.79 -12.03
CA GLY A 164 -10.66 5.04 -13.18
C GLY A 164 -9.72 5.14 -14.38
N LEU A 165 -8.41 5.29 -14.14
CA LEU A 165 -7.40 5.30 -15.20
C LEU A 165 -6.94 3.86 -15.46
N SER A 166 -6.85 3.51 -16.73
CA SER A 166 -6.20 2.29 -17.21
C SER A 166 -4.87 2.64 -17.87
N PRO A 167 -3.72 2.40 -17.21
CA PRO A 167 -2.41 2.77 -17.74
C PRO A 167 -2.14 2.11 -19.10
N LEU A 168 -2.37 0.80 -19.20
CA LEU A 168 -2.07 0.06 -20.42
C LEU A 168 -2.97 0.47 -21.59
N ASP A 169 -4.26 0.76 -21.34
CA ASP A 169 -5.14 1.28 -22.39
C ASP A 169 -4.71 2.66 -22.87
N ALA A 170 -4.24 3.52 -21.97
CA ALA A 170 -3.71 4.84 -22.34
C ALA A 170 -2.43 4.70 -23.17
N PHE A 171 -1.53 3.79 -22.78
CA PHE A 171 -0.28 3.55 -23.50
C PHE A 171 -0.48 2.89 -24.87
N GLY A 172 -1.55 2.10 -25.01
CA GLY A 172 -1.98 1.54 -26.31
C GLY A 172 -2.75 2.51 -27.20
N GLY A 173 -3.24 3.64 -26.67
CA GLY A 173 -4.09 4.61 -27.37
C GLY A 173 -3.34 5.65 -28.22
N GLY A 174 -2.01 5.73 -28.09
CA GLY A 174 -1.15 6.62 -28.86
C GLY A 174 -0.72 7.89 -28.09
N PRO A 175 0.04 8.80 -28.72
CA PRO A 175 0.73 9.88 -28.02
C PRO A 175 -0.17 10.88 -27.28
N THR A 176 -1.41 11.06 -27.72
CA THR A 176 -2.38 11.94 -27.03
C THR A 176 -2.84 11.31 -25.73
N ASP A 177 -3.30 10.06 -25.77
CA ASP A 177 -3.78 9.29 -24.61
C ASP A 177 -2.67 9.11 -23.56
N VAL A 178 -1.43 8.85 -24.00
CA VAL A 178 -0.23 8.81 -23.14
C VAL A 178 -0.05 10.12 -22.38
N LYS A 179 -0.16 11.26 -23.07
CA LYS A 179 -0.02 12.57 -22.43
C LYS A 179 -1.20 12.88 -21.52
N ASP A 180 -2.43 12.54 -21.92
CA ASP A 180 -3.63 12.73 -21.11
C ASP A 180 -3.55 11.92 -19.81
N TYR A 181 -3.05 10.69 -19.86
CA TYR A 181 -2.74 9.91 -18.66
C TYR A 181 -1.77 10.64 -17.74
N GLY A 182 -0.62 11.10 -18.26
CA GLY A 182 0.37 11.84 -17.46
C GLY A 182 -0.21 13.11 -16.82
N ARG A 183 -1.04 13.85 -17.56
CA ARG A 183 -1.74 15.04 -17.04
C ARG A 183 -2.75 14.68 -15.95
N ALA A 184 -3.52 13.61 -16.12
CA ALA A 184 -4.50 13.17 -15.13
C ALA A 184 -3.84 12.73 -13.81
N VAL A 185 -2.65 12.09 -13.89
CA VAL A 185 -1.85 11.78 -12.70
C VAL A 185 -1.32 13.07 -12.05
N ALA A 186 -0.82 14.03 -12.85
CA ALA A 186 -0.35 15.32 -12.34
C ALA A 186 -1.45 16.10 -11.61
N ASP A 187 -2.66 16.20 -12.17
CA ASP A 187 -3.79 16.90 -11.52
C ASP A 187 -4.16 16.32 -10.16
N ARG A 188 -3.97 15.01 -9.96
CA ARG A 188 -4.16 14.36 -8.66
C ARG A 188 -3.05 14.70 -7.68
N LEU A 189 -1.80 14.61 -8.13
CA LEU A 189 -0.65 14.96 -7.31
C LEU A 189 -0.65 16.45 -6.92
N CYS A 190 -1.12 17.35 -7.79
CA CYS A 190 -1.29 18.76 -7.45
C CYS A 190 -2.25 18.93 -6.27
N ARG A 191 -3.43 18.29 -6.32
CA ARG A 191 -4.38 18.30 -5.20
C ARG A 191 -3.78 17.72 -3.92
N PHE A 192 -2.94 16.70 -4.04
CA PHE A 192 -2.26 16.13 -2.87
C PHE A 192 -1.29 17.14 -2.27
N VAL A 193 -0.44 17.77 -3.10
CA VAL A 193 0.52 18.80 -2.67
C VAL A 193 -0.17 20.00 -2.03
N ASP A 194 -1.31 20.43 -2.55
CA ASP A 194 -2.12 21.52 -1.99
C ASP A 194 -2.65 21.20 -0.58
N ALA A 195 -2.93 19.92 -0.29
CA ALA A 195 -3.42 19.47 1.02
C ALA A 195 -2.30 19.26 2.05
N LEU A 196 -1.03 19.27 1.64
CA LEU A 196 0.11 19.03 2.52
C LEU A 196 0.42 20.24 3.42
N LEU A 197 0.58 20.00 4.72
CA LEU A 197 1.10 20.96 5.70
C LEU A 197 2.57 21.35 5.42
N PRO A 198 3.05 22.51 5.90
CA PRO A 198 4.45 22.91 5.74
C PRO A 198 5.44 21.83 6.21
N GLY A 199 6.48 21.60 5.42
CA GLY A 199 7.50 20.57 5.68
C GLY A 199 7.14 19.16 5.20
N GLN A 200 5.89 18.92 4.82
CA GLN A 200 5.48 17.62 4.28
C GLN A 200 5.85 17.48 2.79
N ARG A 201 5.98 16.25 2.30
CA ARG A 201 6.16 15.94 0.87
C ARG A 201 5.31 14.74 0.43
N ILE A 202 5.15 14.58 -0.87
CA ILE A 202 4.54 13.40 -1.48
C ILE A 202 5.62 12.58 -2.20
N VAL A 203 5.63 11.27 -2.00
CA VAL A 203 6.45 10.31 -2.73
C VAL A 203 5.53 9.46 -3.58
N LEU A 204 5.65 9.57 -4.90
CA LEU A 204 4.99 8.69 -5.86
C LEU A 204 5.91 7.50 -6.14
N ARG A 205 5.49 6.30 -5.73
CA ARG A 205 6.06 5.07 -6.28
C ARG A 205 5.56 4.95 -7.72
N MET A 206 6.49 4.92 -8.66
CA MET A 206 6.19 4.72 -10.07
C MET A 206 5.43 3.41 -10.31
N LEU A 207 4.78 3.32 -11.47
CA LEU A 207 3.90 2.22 -11.81
C LEU A 207 4.56 0.85 -11.67
N ASP A 208 3.92 0.02 -10.86
CA ASP A 208 4.23 -1.38 -10.65
C ASP A 208 2.93 -2.18 -10.73
N LEU A 209 2.57 -2.45 -11.98
CA LEU A 209 1.34 -3.12 -12.36
C LEU A 209 1.67 -4.54 -12.84
N ARG A 210 1.41 -5.53 -11.96
CA ARG A 210 1.53 -6.95 -12.30
C ARG A 210 0.48 -7.37 -13.34
N SER A 211 0.75 -8.43 -14.10
CA SER A 211 -0.13 -8.89 -15.18
C SER A 211 -1.54 -9.29 -14.72
N ASP A 212 -1.68 -9.89 -13.53
CA ASP A 212 -2.98 -10.23 -12.93
C ASP A 212 -3.80 -8.98 -12.62
N HIS A 213 -3.16 -7.97 -12.01
CA HIS A 213 -3.78 -6.70 -11.72
C HIS A 213 -4.12 -5.95 -13.01
N ALA A 214 -3.18 -5.86 -13.95
CA ALA A 214 -3.36 -5.26 -15.26
C ALA A 214 -4.58 -5.84 -16.00
N ALA A 215 -4.70 -7.17 -16.04
CA ALA A 215 -5.80 -7.85 -16.71
C ALA A 215 -7.18 -7.52 -16.10
N SER A 216 -7.23 -7.16 -14.81
CA SER A 216 -8.49 -6.78 -14.13
C SER A 216 -8.94 -5.34 -14.36
N VAL A 217 -8.05 -4.47 -14.86
CA VAL A 217 -8.30 -3.02 -15.02
C VAL A 217 -8.11 -2.52 -16.45
N THR A 218 -7.63 -3.38 -17.35
CA THR A 218 -7.34 -3.06 -18.76
C THR A 218 -8.40 -3.67 -19.65
N GLU A 219 -9.00 -2.87 -20.53
CA GLU A 219 -10.10 -3.32 -21.41
C GLU A 219 -9.67 -3.55 -22.86
N ARG A 220 -8.71 -2.76 -23.36
CA ARG A 220 -8.38 -2.68 -24.80
C ARG A 220 -6.97 -3.20 -25.10
N ALA A 221 -6.00 -2.88 -24.25
CA ALA A 221 -4.61 -3.29 -24.45
C ALA A 221 -4.40 -4.77 -24.10
N PRO A 222 -3.55 -5.49 -24.84
CA PRO A 222 -3.26 -6.88 -24.53
C PRO A 222 -2.45 -6.97 -23.23
N VAL A 223 -2.85 -7.87 -22.35
CA VAL A 223 -2.11 -8.21 -21.12
C VAL A 223 -1.63 -9.64 -21.23
N ALA A 224 -0.32 -9.85 -21.07
CA ALA A 224 0.25 -11.19 -21.10
C ALA A 224 -0.23 -12.00 -19.89
N ALA A 225 -0.66 -13.24 -20.10
CA ALA A 225 -0.97 -14.15 -19.01
C ALA A 225 0.33 -14.79 -18.50
N GLU A 226 0.94 -14.20 -17.49
CA GLU A 226 2.15 -14.73 -16.87
C GLU A 226 1.81 -15.87 -15.89
N PRO A 227 2.59 -16.97 -15.86
CA PRO A 227 2.35 -18.06 -14.91
C PRO A 227 2.59 -17.63 -13.46
N ASN A 228 3.48 -16.66 -13.23
CA ASN A 228 3.78 -16.10 -11.91
C ASN A 228 3.86 -14.57 -12.00
N PRO A 229 2.74 -13.85 -11.91
CA PRO A 229 2.71 -12.39 -12.03
C PRO A 229 3.62 -11.67 -11.00
N GLU A 230 3.76 -12.22 -9.79
CA GLU A 230 4.64 -11.70 -8.73
C GLU A 230 6.14 -11.85 -9.05
N MET A 231 6.52 -12.69 -10.03
CA MET A 231 7.90 -12.83 -10.50
C MET A 231 8.05 -12.41 -11.97
N GLY A 232 7.07 -11.64 -12.46
CA GLY A 232 6.87 -11.37 -13.88
C GLY A 232 7.46 -10.04 -14.37
N LEU A 233 6.82 -9.51 -15.41
CA LEU A 233 7.14 -8.24 -16.06
C LEU A 233 6.36 -7.09 -15.40
N HIS A 234 6.86 -6.61 -14.26
CA HIS A 234 6.31 -5.47 -13.53
C HIS A 234 7.42 -4.63 -12.88
N GLY A 235 7.04 -3.54 -12.20
CA GLY A 235 7.94 -2.56 -11.59
C GLY A 235 9.07 -2.10 -12.51
N ALA A 236 10.30 -2.00 -12.00
CA ALA A 236 11.48 -1.55 -12.77
C ALA A 236 11.62 -2.21 -14.14
N ARG A 237 11.36 -3.52 -14.25
CA ARG A 237 11.49 -4.28 -15.51
C ARG A 237 10.50 -3.80 -16.57
N TRP A 238 9.25 -3.55 -16.17
CA TRP A 238 8.24 -3.03 -17.07
C TRP A 238 8.53 -1.57 -17.44
N LEU A 239 8.96 -0.76 -16.46
CA LEU A 239 9.32 0.65 -16.67
C LEU A 239 10.45 0.80 -17.71
N LEU A 240 11.46 -0.07 -17.68
CA LEU A 240 12.56 -0.09 -18.66
C LEU A 240 12.12 -0.43 -20.09
N GLY A 241 11.00 -1.11 -20.25
CA GLY A 241 10.47 -1.52 -21.54
C GLY A 241 9.45 -0.56 -22.15
N SER A 242 9.13 0.55 -21.47
CA SER A 242 7.96 1.36 -21.78
C SER A 242 8.29 2.82 -22.10
N ASP A 243 8.56 3.09 -23.38
CA ASP A 243 8.70 4.45 -23.92
C ASP A 243 7.43 5.30 -23.68
N ALA A 244 6.26 4.67 -23.76
CA ALA A 244 4.99 5.34 -23.46
C ALA A 244 4.91 5.81 -22.01
N TYR A 245 5.43 5.02 -21.06
CA TYR A 245 5.49 5.46 -19.67
C TYR A 245 6.44 6.63 -19.47
N ARG A 246 7.63 6.63 -20.10
CA ARG A 246 8.54 7.79 -20.09
C ARG A 246 7.83 9.04 -20.59
N ASP A 247 7.15 8.95 -21.74
CA ASP A 247 6.47 10.10 -22.34
C ASP A 247 5.32 10.62 -21.46
N ALA A 248 4.58 9.71 -20.81
CA ALA A 248 3.57 10.05 -19.80
C ALA A 248 4.19 10.72 -18.57
N LEU A 249 5.30 10.18 -18.05
CA LEU A 249 6.03 10.73 -16.91
C LEU A 249 6.52 12.16 -17.21
N HIS A 250 7.03 12.42 -18.42
CA HIS A 250 7.44 13.76 -18.84
C HIS A 250 6.26 14.73 -18.93
N ALA A 251 5.11 14.27 -19.46
CA ALA A 251 3.89 15.07 -19.45
C ALA A 251 3.44 15.39 -18.02
N MET A 252 3.50 14.41 -17.12
CA MET A 252 3.19 14.56 -15.70
C MET A 252 4.13 15.59 -15.04
N LEU A 253 5.45 15.42 -15.13
CA LEU A 253 6.44 16.31 -14.53
C LEU A 253 6.37 17.73 -15.10
N GLY A 254 6.13 17.87 -16.41
CA GLY A 254 5.92 19.16 -17.05
C GLY A 254 4.71 19.91 -16.49
N GLN A 255 3.59 19.22 -16.32
CA GLN A 255 2.38 19.79 -15.73
C GLN A 255 2.55 20.11 -14.25
N LEU A 256 3.16 19.22 -13.47
CA LEU A 256 3.47 19.47 -12.06
C LEU A 256 4.33 20.72 -11.87
N ARG A 257 5.40 20.85 -12.67
CA ARG A 257 6.27 22.04 -12.63
C ARG A 257 5.50 23.32 -12.97
N HIS A 258 4.62 23.26 -13.95
CA HIS A 258 3.81 24.40 -14.37
C HIS A 258 2.78 24.81 -13.31
N GLN A 259 2.06 23.86 -12.73
CA GLN A 259 0.96 24.13 -11.79
C GLN A 259 1.44 24.42 -10.37
N LEU A 260 2.50 23.75 -9.89
CA LEU A 260 2.96 23.87 -8.50
C LEU A 260 3.99 24.97 -8.27
N GLY A 261 4.75 25.38 -9.31
CA GLY A 261 5.86 26.32 -9.15
C GLY A 261 6.84 25.85 -8.07
N ASP A 262 7.01 26.66 -7.02
CA ASP A 262 7.88 26.34 -5.87
C ASP A 262 7.46 25.05 -5.12
N GLY A 263 6.19 24.67 -5.20
CA GLY A 263 5.66 23.43 -4.63
C GLY A 263 6.19 22.16 -5.31
N PHE A 264 6.77 22.26 -6.51
CA PHE A 264 7.27 21.12 -7.27
C PHE A 264 8.36 20.32 -6.52
N GLY A 265 9.19 20.99 -5.73
CA GLY A 265 10.24 20.34 -4.92
C GLY A 265 9.72 19.40 -3.83
N ARG A 266 8.40 19.37 -3.61
CA ARG A 266 7.71 18.47 -2.66
C ARG A 266 7.25 17.16 -3.29
N VAL A 267 7.44 16.98 -4.60
CA VAL A 267 7.10 15.74 -5.32
C VAL A 267 8.38 14.92 -5.54
N HIS A 268 8.42 13.73 -4.94
CA HIS A 268 9.54 12.80 -5.04
C HIS A 268 9.06 11.54 -5.76
N LEU A 269 9.95 10.86 -6.47
CA LEU A 269 9.65 9.59 -7.14
C LEU A 269 10.36 8.43 -6.45
N SER A 270 9.81 7.22 -6.56
CA SER A 270 10.47 5.99 -6.13
C SER A 270 10.33 4.88 -7.18
N VAL A 271 11.45 4.20 -7.47
CA VAL A 271 11.46 3.06 -8.39
C VAL A 271 11.07 1.77 -7.63
N PRO A 272 9.99 1.08 -8.02
CA PRO A 272 9.58 -0.20 -7.44
C PRO A 272 10.37 -1.38 -8.00
N PHE A 273 10.37 -2.49 -7.26
CA PHE A 273 10.78 -3.82 -7.70
C PHE A 273 12.19 -3.92 -8.30
N LEU A 274 13.12 -3.16 -7.73
CA LEU A 274 14.53 -3.18 -8.12
C LEU A 274 15.20 -4.48 -7.67
N THR A 275 16.21 -4.88 -8.42
CA THR A 275 17.13 -5.96 -8.10
C THR A 275 18.52 -5.44 -7.74
N ASP A 276 19.01 -4.41 -8.42
CA ASP A 276 20.32 -3.84 -8.15
C ASP A 276 20.46 -2.37 -8.58
N ALA A 277 21.67 -1.81 -8.39
CA ALA A 277 22.00 -0.44 -8.73
C ALA A 277 22.16 -0.18 -10.23
N ALA A 278 22.47 -1.20 -11.03
CA ALA A 278 22.54 -1.07 -12.47
C ALA A 278 21.13 -0.88 -13.04
N GLU A 279 20.17 -1.69 -12.59
CA GLU A 279 18.76 -1.55 -12.94
C GLU A 279 18.20 -0.18 -12.50
N PHE A 280 18.55 0.29 -11.30
CA PHE A 280 18.18 1.63 -10.83
C PHE A 280 18.69 2.74 -11.76
N THR A 281 19.96 2.66 -12.16
CA THR A 281 20.59 3.64 -13.07
C THR A 281 19.96 3.56 -14.46
N GLN A 282 19.74 2.35 -14.97
CA GLN A 282 19.07 2.14 -16.26
C GLN A 282 17.66 2.73 -16.27
N VAL A 283 16.88 2.56 -15.19
CA VAL A 283 15.54 3.16 -15.10
C VAL A 283 15.64 4.68 -15.15
N LYS A 284 16.52 5.27 -14.34
CA LYS A 284 16.75 6.72 -14.29
C LYS A 284 17.13 7.28 -15.66
N ASP A 285 18.01 6.60 -16.39
CA ASP A 285 18.47 7.00 -17.72
C ASP A 285 17.38 6.81 -18.77
N HIS A 286 16.67 5.68 -18.75
CA HIS A 286 15.59 5.37 -19.69
C HIS A 286 14.45 6.38 -19.59
N ILE A 287 14.03 6.71 -18.36
CA ILE A 287 12.97 7.71 -18.14
C ILE A 287 13.48 9.14 -18.30
N GLN A 288 14.78 9.35 -18.53
CA GLN A 288 15.44 10.65 -18.68
C GLN A 288 15.03 11.61 -17.56
N LEU A 289 15.16 11.15 -16.31
CA LEU A 289 14.67 11.91 -15.17
C LEU A 289 15.46 13.23 -15.02
N PRO A 290 14.79 14.40 -14.91
CA PRO A 290 15.49 15.65 -14.62
C PRO A 290 16.25 15.56 -13.29
N GLU A 291 17.49 16.07 -13.25
CA GLU A 291 18.39 15.92 -12.10
C GLU A 291 17.81 16.52 -10.81
N GLU A 292 16.95 17.53 -10.91
CA GLU A 292 16.32 18.17 -9.76
C GLU A 292 15.22 17.32 -9.10
N VAL A 293 14.73 16.26 -9.76
CA VAL A 293 13.66 15.41 -9.22
C VAL A 293 14.25 14.29 -8.37
N PRO A 294 13.99 14.24 -7.05
CA PRO A 294 14.54 13.19 -6.20
C PRO A 294 14.00 11.81 -6.59
N LEU A 295 14.91 10.85 -6.74
CA LEU A 295 14.58 9.46 -7.06
C LEU A 295 15.04 8.52 -5.94
N ALA A 296 14.08 7.93 -5.25
CA ALA A 296 14.29 6.94 -4.21
C ALA A 296 14.27 5.52 -4.77
N ALA A 297 14.87 4.57 -4.05
CA ALA A 297 14.86 3.15 -4.38
C ALA A 297 13.95 2.38 -3.42
N PHE A 298 13.03 1.58 -3.96
CA PHE A 298 12.18 0.69 -3.17
C PHE A 298 12.86 -0.68 -3.04
N VAL A 299 13.32 -1.01 -1.84
CA VAL A 299 14.04 -2.25 -1.51
C VAL A 299 13.04 -3.29 -1.06
N GLU A 300 12.66 -4.16 -1.99
CA GLU A 300 11.63 -5.19 -1.75
C GLU A 300 11.97 -6.58 -2.32
N THR A 301 13.13 -6.71 -2.97
CA THR A 301 13.66 -8.00 -3.44
C THR A 301 14.90 -8.42 -2.64
N PRO A 302 15.19 -9.73 -2.53
CA PRO A 302 16.42 -10.21 -1.91
C PRO A 302 17.69 -9.66 -2.57
N ALA A 303 17.67 -9.47 -3.89
CA ALA A 303 18.80 -8.90 -4.62
C ALA A 303 19.07 -7.44 -4.18
N ALA A 304 18.02 -6.62 -4.07
CA ALA A 304 18.16 -5.22 -3.66
C ALA A 304 18.70 -5.05 -2.23
N VAL A 305 18.41 -6.01 -1.33
CA VAL A 305 19.01 -6.04 0.01
C VAL A 305 20.53 -6.15 -0.07
N HIS A 306 21.04 -7.05 -0.92
CA HIS A 306 22.48 -7.22 -1.11
C HIS A 306 23.11 -6.09 -1.93
N ALA A 307 22.33 -5.42 -2.78
CA ALA A 307 22.75 -4.28 -3.57
C ALA A 307 22.61 -2.93 -2.85
N THR A 308 22.17 -2.89 -1.58
CA THR A 308 21.82 -1.63 -0.89
C THR A 308 22.94 -0.58 -0.92
N GLN A 309 24.18 -0.97 -0.61
CA GLN A 309 25.31 -0.03 -0.65
C GLN A 309 25.55 0.53 -2.07
N ALA A 310 25.37 -0.29 -3.10
CA ALA A 310 25.52 0.14 -4.48
C ALA A 310 24.35 1.05 -4.90
N LEU A 311 23.13 0.79 -4.42
CA LEU A 311 21.96 1.67 -4.65
C LEU A 311 22.20 3.07 -4.06
N CYS A 312 22.75 3.13 -2.83
CA CYS A 312 23.18 4.39 -2.22
C CYS A 312 24.23 5.10 -3.07
N ALA A 313 25.28 4.37 -3.51
CA ALA A 313 26.34 4.93 -4.34
C ALA A 313 25.88 5.40 -5.73
N ALA A 314 24.81 4.81 -6.28
CA ALA A 314 24.17 5.22 -7.52
C ALA A 314 23.30 6.50 -7.37
N GLY A 315 23.25 7.08 -6.17
CA GLY A 315 22.57 8.36 -5.92
C GLY A 315 21.08 8.23 -5.63
N ALA A 316 20.63 7.10 -5.06
CA ALA A 316 19.28 7.02 -4.51
C ALA A 316 19.11 8.07 -3.40
N SER A 317 18.09 8.92 -3.53
CA SER A 317 17.85 10.02 -2.56
C SER A 317 17.36 9.53 -1.20
N GLU A 318 16.72 8.36 -1.18
CA GLU A 318 16.16 7.69 -0.01
C GLU A 318 15.89 6.23 -0.36
N LEU A 319 15.87 5.37 0.66
CA LEU A 319 15.49 3.97 0.53
C LEU A 319 14.16 3.72 1.26
N PHE A 320 13.27 2.97 0.61
CA PHE A 320 12.03 2.51 1.20
C PHE A 320 12.01 0.99 1.25
N VAL A 321 11.90 0.40 2.44
CA VAL A 321 11.89 -1.05 2.60
C VAL A 321 10.47 -1.59 2.54
N GLY A 322 10.14 -2.25 1.44
CA GLY A 322 8.86 -2.90 1.19
C GLY A 322 8.77 -4.26 1.90
N THR A 323 8.51 -4.27 3.20
CA THR A 323 8.56 -5.50 4.01
C THR A 323 7.58 -6.59 3.55
N LYS A 324 6.50 -6.21 2.86
CA LYS A 324 5.48 -7.15 2.39
C LYS A 324 6.01 -8.10 1.31
N ASP A 325 6.62 -7.52 0.29
CA ASP A 325 7.17 -8.22 -0.87
C ASP A 325 8.50 -8.85 -0.47
N LEU A 326 9.28 -8.15 0.36
CA LEU A 326 10.51 -8.69 0.94
C LEU A 326 10.26 -10.02 1.65
N ALA A 327 9.26 -10.10 2.54
CA ALA A 327 8.91 -11.34 3.24
C ALA A 327 8.46 -12.43 2.27
N GLN A 328 7.66 -12.09 1.26
CA GLN A 328 7.18 -13.05 0.26
C GLN A 328 8.35 -13.70 -0.49
N PHE A 329 9.30 -12.91 -0.99
CA PHE A 329 10.42 -13.44 -1.78
C PHE A 329 11.50 -14.09 -0.92
N TYR A 330 11.75 -13.61 0.31
CA TYR A 330 12.68 -14.28 1.22
C TYR A 330 12.18 -15.64 1.71
N LEU A 331 10.88 -15.79 1.90
CA LEU A 331 10.26 -17.00 2.45
C LEU A 331 9.64 -17.89 1.38
N ALA A 332 9.66 -17.46 0.12
CA ALA A 332 8.98 -18.13 -1.00
C ALA A 332 7.50 -18.44 -0.69
N ALA A 333 6.82 -17.50 -0.03
CA ALA A 333 5.46 -17.65 0.44
C ALA A 333 4.59 -16.49 -0.09
N ASP A 334 3.73 -16.79 -1.06
CA ASP A 334 2.78 -15.81 -1.60
C ASP A 334 1.81 -15.34 -0.51
N ARG A 335 1.81 -14.03 -0.25
CA ARG A 335 0.99 -13.40 0.79
C ARG A 335 -0.52 -13.48 0.53
N ASN A 336 -0.95 -13.72 -0.71
CA ASN A 336 -2.34 -13.87 -1.09
C ASN A 336 -2.79 -15.34 -1.05
N ASN A 337 -1.83 -16.28 -1.04
CA ASN A 337 -2.11 -17.70 -1.02
C ASN A 337 -2.34 -18.20 0.41
N HIS A 338 -3.62 -18.31 0.77
CA HIS A 338 -4.04 -18.78 2.09
C HIS A 338 -3.48 -20.16 2.49
N LEU A 339 -3.12 -21.03 1.54
CA LEU A 339 -2.55 -22.36 1.81
C LEU A 339 -1.13 -22.30 2.38
N VAL A 340 -0.42 -21.18 2.18
CA VAL A 340 0.94 -20.95 2.71
C VAL A 340 0.97 -19.74 3.66
N ALA A 341 -0.19 -19.31 4.16
CA ALA A 341 -0.29 -18.14 5.03
C ALA A 341 0.55 -18.27 6.31
N GLU A 342 0.73 -19.48 6.83
CA GLU A 342 1.58 -19.74 8.00
C GLU A 342 3.09 -19.55 7.70
N SER A 343 3.50 -19.75 6.45
CA SER A 343 4.88 -19.54 6.01
C SER A 343 5.20 -18.07 5.76
N TYR A 344 4.17 -17.25 5.46
CA TYR A 344 4.33 -15.82 5.29
C TYR A 344 4.47 -15.11 6.65
N GLN A 345 5.69 -14.77 7.04
CA GLN A 345 5.98 -14.17 8.35
C GLN A 345 6.89 -12.95 8.22
N THR A 346 6.33 -11.76 8.42
CA THR A 346 7.08 -10.49 8.44
C THR A 346 8.11 -10.41 9.58
N ARG A 347 7.87 -11.14 10.68
CA ARG A 347 8.80 -11.26 11.84
C ARG A 347 9.81 -12.40 11.71
N HIS A 348 9.86 -13.10 10.57
CA HIS A 348 10.80 -14.19 10.40
C HIS A 348 12.26 -13.70 10.56
N PRO A 349 13.15 -14.44 11.26
CA PRO A 349 14.53 -13.99 11.49
C PRO A 349 15.29 -13.61 10.22
N ALA A 350 15.07 -14.33 9.11
CA ALA A 350 15.69 -14.01 7.82
C ALA A 350 15.22 -12.67 7.24
N VAL A 351 13.94 -12.33 7.41
CA VAL A 351 13.37 -11.05 6.97
C VAL A 351 13.91 -9.91 7.83
N LEU A 352 13.99 -10.11 9.15
CA LEU A 352 14.59 -9.12 10.06
C LEU A 352 16.06 -8.89 9.77
N ASP A 353 16.81 -9.95 9.43
CA ASP A 353 18.21 -9.83 9.02
C ASP A 353 18.37 -9.06 7.70
N ALA A 354 17.48 -9.30 6.75
CA ALA A 354 17.43 -8.51 5.52
C ALA A 354 17.19 -7.03 5.80
N ILE A 355 16.18 -6.68 6.60
CA ILE A 355 15.89 -5.28 6.97
C ILE A 355 17.09 -4.66 7.71
N ARG A 356 17.69 -5.39 8.66
CA ARG A 356 18.88 -4.93 9.40
C ARG A 356 20.04 -4.59 8.48
N LYS A 357 20.31 -5.43 7.48
CA LYS A 357 21.35 -5.18 6.48
C LYS A 357 21.09 -3.91 5.69
N VAL A 358 19.86 -3.72 5.22
CA VAL A 358 19.48 -2.51 4.46
C VAL A 358 19.68 -1.27 5.32
N VAL A 359 19.13 -1.26 6.53
CA VAL A 359 19.21 -0.09 7.43
C VAL A 359 20.66 0.22 7.81
N ALA A 360 21.47 -0.79 8.12
CA ALA A 360 22.87 -0.57 8.47
C ALA A 360 23.68 -0.01 7.29
N ALA A 361 23.47 -0.54 6.08
CA ALA A 361 24.15 -0.08 4.86
C ALA A 361 23.72 1.35 4.48
N ALA A 362 22.43 1.66 4.56
CA ALA A 362 21.90 3.00 4.28
C ALA A 362 22.48 4.05 5.23
N ARG A 363 22.48 3.74 6.54
CA ARG A 363 23.07 4.59 7.57
C ARG A 363 24.57 4.81 7.36
N ALA A 364 25.31 3.76 6.99
CA ALA A 364 26.73 3.86 6.70
C ALA A 364 27.02 4.75 5.47
N ALA A 365 26.11 4.77 4.50
CA ALA A 365 26.20 5.62 3.31
C ALA A 365 25.62 7.04 3.50
N GLY A 366 24.93 7.30 4.62
CA GLY A 366 24.23 8.57 4.85
C GLY A 366 22.96 8.74 4.00
N THR A 367 22.42 7.66 3.43
CA THR A 367 21.16 7.68 2.68
C THR A 367 20.00 7.44 3.64
N PRO A 368 18.98 8.32 3.67
CA PRO A 368 17.79 8.11 4.49
C PRO A 368 17.10 6.78 4.17
N VAL A 369 16.61 6.08 5.19
CA VAL A 369 15.89 4.81 5.03
C VAL A 369 14.60 4.80 5.85
N ARG A 370 13.50 4.39 5.20
CA ARG A 370 12.20 4.19 5.84
C ARG A 370 11.75 2.75 5.70
N VAL A 371 11.26 2.16 6.79
CA VAL A 371 10.83 0.75 6.81
C VAL A 371 9.31 0.65 6.89
N PHE A 372 8.68 -0.14 6.01
CA PHE A 372 7.25 -0.42 6.12
C PHE A 372 6.96 -1.31 7.33
N ALA A 373 6.10 -0.85 8.23
CA ALA A 373 5.65 -1.62 9.38
C ALA A 373 4.12 -1.69 9.43
N LEU A 374 3.61 -2.89 9.69
CA LEU A 374 2.27 -3.04 10.23
C LEU A 374 2.28 -2.62 11.69
N LEU A 375 1.19 -2.05 12.20
CA LEU A 375 1.11 -1.67 13.61
C LEU A 375 1.37 -2.87 14.53
N ALA A 376 0.88 -4.05 14.14
CA ALA A 376 1.11 -5.28 14.88
C ALA A 376 2.61 -5.61 15.02
N ASP A 377 3.42 -5.35 14.00
CA ASP A 377 4.83 -5.74 13.92
C ASP A 377 5.78 -4.66 14.47
N LEU A 378 5.30 -3.45 14.67
CA LEU A 378 6.12 -2.28 14.97
C LEU A 378 6.93 -2.44 16.26
N ALA A 379 6.31 -2.88 17.37
CA ALA A 379 7.01 -3.10 18.64
C ALA A 379 8.18 -4.08 18.49
N HIS A 380 7.95 -5.15 17.71
CA HIS A 380 8.97 -6.15 17.42
C HIS A 380 10.12 -5.59 16.56
N TYR A 381 9.81 -4.71 15.62
CA TYR A 381 10.81 -4.05 14.78
C TYR A 381 11.66 -3.06 15.58
N LEU A 382 11.05 -2.28 16.47
CA LEU A 382 11.75 -1.33 17.34
C LEU A 382 12.73 -2.02 18.29
N ASP A 383 12.38 -3.20 18.81
CA ASP A 383 13.25 -4.00 19.69
C ASP A 383 14.45 -4.64 18.95
N ARG A 384 14.28 -5.03 17.68
CA ARG A 384 15.19 -5.96 16.99
C ARG A 384 15.99 -5.35 15.83
N LEU A 385 15.61 -4.18 15.34
CA LEU A 385 16.25 -3.52 14.22
C LEU A 385 17.06 -2.30 14.67
N PRO A 386 18.18 -1.98 14.00
CA PRO A 386 18.79 -0.67 14.15
C PRO A 386 17.78 0.40 13.75
N SER A 387 17.79 1.55 14.43
CA SER A 387 16.85 2.63 14.18
C SER A 387 16.98 3.15 12.73
N PRO A 388 15.94 2.99 11.88
CA PRO A 388 15.89 3.69 10.59
C PRO A 388 15.64 5.19 10.81
N ASP A 389 15.68 5.98 9.75
CA ASP A 389 15.28 7.40 9.81
C ASP A 389 13.78 7.55 10.06
N GLY A 390 12.99 6.55 9.65
CA GLY A 390 11.61 6.47 10.04
C GLY A 390 10.87 5.20 9.59
N TYR A 391 9.58 5.17 9.89
CA TYR A 391 8.69 4.08 9.48
C TYR A 391 7.59 4.59 8.55
N MET A 392 7.19 3.73 7.60
CA MET A 392 5.99 3.90 6.80
C MET A 392 4.87 2.99 7.29
N MET A 393 3.67 3.54 7.42
CA MET A 393 2.50 2.84 7.93
C MET A 393 1.25 3.24 7.17
N CYS A 394 0.25 2.36 7.11
CA CYS A 394 -1.05 2.69 6.52
C CYS A 394 -1.74 3.81 7.30
N THR A 395 -2.47 4.69 6.59
CA THR A 395 -3.14 5.87 7.16
C THR A 395 -3.91 5.59 8.45
N ALA A 396 -4.81 4.59 8.45
CA ALA A 396 -5.62 4.28 9.63
C ALA A 396 -4.81 3.76 10.82
N GLU A 397 -3.71 3.05 10.59
CA GLU A 397 -2.83 2.59 11.66
C GLU A 397 -2.05 3.76 12.26
N LEU A 398 -1.50 4.62 11.40
CA LEU A 398 -0.77 5.80 11.82
C LEU A 398 -1.68 6.80 12.55
N GLN A 399 -2.90 7.01 12.06
CA GLN A 399 -3.92 7.82 12.74
C GLN A 399 -4.20 7.31 14.15
N ARG A 400 -4.34 5.98 14.34
CA ARG A 400 -4.53 5.41 15.67
C ARG A 400 -3.37 5.73 16.60
N MET A 401 -2.13 5.71 16.10
CA MET A 401 -0.97 6.09 16.90
C MET A 401 -0.95 7.60 17.22
N ILE A 402 -1.30 8.46 16.26
CA ILE A 402 -1.32 9.91 16.46
C ILE A 402 -2.38 10.32 17.48
N LEU A 403 -3.56 9.70 17.42
CA LEU A 403 -4.70 10.03 18.29
C LEU A 403 -4.64 9.34 19.67
N GLN A 404 -3.67 8.46 19.92
CA GLN A 404 -3.54 7.81 21.22
C GLN A 404 -3.15 8.83 22.30
N PRO A 405 -3.78 8.77 23.49
CA PRO A 405 -3.37 9.60 24.61
C PRO A 405 -1.91 9.31 24.95
N ARG A 406 -1.10 10.36 25.13
CA ARG A 406 0.28 10.19 25.62
C ARG A 406 0.23 9.54 27.02
N PRO A 407 1.13 8.57 27.30
CA PRO A 407 1.18 7.88 28.58
C PRO A 407 1.42 8.82 29.77
#